data_AF-A0A353D2Q7-F1
#
_entry.id   AF-A0A353D2Q7-F1
#
_cell.length_a   1.000
_cell.length_b   1.000
_cell.length_c   1.000
_cell.angle_alpha   90.00
_cell.angle_beta   90.00
_cell.angle_gamma   90.00
#
_symmetry.space_group_name_H-M   'P 1'
#
loop_
_entity.id
_entity.type
_entity.pdbx_description
1 polymer ?
#
loop_
_entity_poly.entity_id
_entity_poly.type
_entity_poly.pdbx_seq_one_letter_code
_entity_poly.pdbx_strand_id
1 'polypeptide(L)' 'MGDKPPSNLCLIGMPGAGKTTVGTLLAGQTGKAFIDTDDLIRSTTGRSLQYIVE' A
#
# COMPACT_ATOMS: atom_id res chain seq x y z
N MET A 1 -4.47 25.16 -18.09
CA MET A 1 -4.66 24.59 -16.75
C MET A 1 -3.81 23.32 -16.71
N GLY A 2 -2.63 23.35 -16.08
CA GLY A 2 -1.67 22.24 -16.17
C GLY A 2 -2.19 21.01 -15.45
N ASP A 3 -2.13 19.85 -16.10
CA ASP A 3 -2.53 18.58 -15.50
C ASP A 3 -1.64 18.29 -14.29
N LYS A 4 -2.26 18.07 -13.13
CA LYS A 4 -1.50 17.78 -11.90
C LYS A 4 -0.94 16.37 -12.05
N PRO A 5 0.36 16.13 -11.79
CA PRO A 5 0.91 14.78 -11.88
C PRO A 5 0.12 13.84 -10.97
N PRO A 6 -0.08 12.57 -11.39
CA PRO A 6 -0.85 11.62 -10.62
C PRO A 6 -0.27 11.48 -9.21
N SER A 7 -1.10 11.71 -8.19
CA SER A 7 -0.72 11.60 -6.79
C SER A 7 -1.09 10.23 -6.21
N ASN A 8 -0.23 9.75 -5.30
CA ASN A 8 -0.45 8.55 -4.52
C ASN A 8 -1.20 8.88 -3.21
N LEU A 9 -2.02 7.94 -2.75
CA LEU A 9 -2.64 7.98 -1.43
C LEU A 9 -1.95 6.97 -0.53
N CYS A 10 -1.39 7.41 0.59
CA CYS A 10 -0.70 6.55 1.55
C CYS A 10 -1.55 6.40 2.82
N LEU A 11 -1.87 5.16 3.19
CA LEU A 11 -2.63 4.86 4.41
C LEU A 11 -1.66 4.49 5.54
N ILE A 12 -1.69 5.24 6.64
CA ILE A 12 -0.87 5.00 7.83
C ILE A 12 -1.75 4.57 9.01
N GLY A 13 -1.15 3.86 9.97
CA GLY A 13 -1.83 3.42 11.20
C GLY A 13 -1.35 2.07 11.69
N MET A 14 -1.76 1.70 12.91
CA MET A 14 -1.38 0.44 13.56
C MET A 14 -1.81 -0.80 12.76
N PRO A 15 -1.16 -1.97 12.98
CA PRO A 15 -1.68 -3.26 12.51
C PRO A 15 -3.15 -3.44 12.95
N GLY A 16 -3.99 -3.98 12.06
CA GLY A 16 -5.42 -4.17 12.35
C GLY A 16 -6.30 -2.91 12.23
N ALA A 17 -5.75 -1.72 11.98
CA ALA A 17 -6.53 -0.47 11.82
C ALA A 17 -7.43 -0.41 10.56
N GLY A 18 -7.51 -1.49 9.77
CA GLY A 18 -8.36 -1.54 8.57
C GLY A 18 -7.76 -0.95 7.29
N LYS A 19 -6.45 -0.67 7.27
CA LYS A 19 -5.75 -0.05 6.11
C LYS A 19 -5.96 -0.82 4.81
N THR A 20 -5.83 -2.15 4.82
CA THR A 20 -6.00 -3.01 3.63
C THR A 20 -7.44 -2.97 3.13
N THR A 21 -8.43 -3.03 4.04
CA THR A 21 -9.85 -2.95 3.71
C THR A 21 -10.19 -1.61 3.05
N VAL A 22 -9.82 -0.49 3.70
CA VAL A 22 -10.10 0.86 3.19
C VAL A 22 -9.33 1.11 1.89
N GLY A 23 -8.06 0.69 1.80
CA GLY A 23 -7.23 0.87 0.61
C GLY A 23 -7.77 0.13 -0.61
N THR A 24 -8.27 -1.09 -0.44
CA THR A 24 -8.88 -1.87 -1.53
C THR A 24 -10.16 -1.18 -2.04
N LEU A 25 -11.01 -0.69 -1.14
CA LEU A 25 -12.21 0.05 -1.52
C LEU A 25 -11.87 1.36 -2.24
N LEU A 26 -10.89 2.11 -1.74
CA LEU A 26 -10.44 3.36 -2.36
C LEU A 26 -9.82 3.13 -3.73
N ALA A 27 -9.03 2.07 -3.90
CA ALA A 27 -8.48 1.68 -5.20
C ALA A 27 -9.59 1.41 -6.22
N GLY A 28 -10.60 0.63 -5.85
CA GLY A 28 -11.78 0.37 -6.69
C GLY A 28 -12.55 1.64 -7.05
N GLN A 29 -12.77 2.55 -6.09
CA GLN A 29 -13.52 3.79 -6.33
C GLN A 29 -12.73 4.82 -7.14
N THR A 30 -11.40 4.81 -7.07
CA THR A 30 -10.55 5.81 -7.73
C THR A 30 -9.89 5.31 -9.02
N GLY A 31 -10.10 4.04 -9.40
CA GLY A 31 -9.42 3.42 -10.53
C GLY A 31 -7.90 3.31 -10.36
N LYS A 32 -7.42 3.33 -9.11
CA LYS A 32 -5.98 3.21 -8.78
C LYS A 32 -5.65 1.77 -8.42
N ALA A 33 -4.38 1.39 -8.57
CA ALA A 33 -3.89 0.15 -7.98
C ALA A 33 -3.81 0.25 -6.46
N PHE A 34 -4.19 -0.82 -5.77
CA PHE A 34 -3.87 -1.01 -4.37
C PHE A 34 -2.50 -1.70 -4.26
N ILE A 35 -1.64 -1.20 -3.37
CA ILE A 35 -0.32 -1.77 -3.08
C ILE A 35 -0.21 -1.94 -1.56
N ASP A 36 -0.02 -3.18 -1.11
CA ASP A 36 0.37 -3.48 0.27
C ASP A 36 1.91 -3.49 0.34
N THR A 37 2.49 -2.62 1.18
CA THR A 37 3.94 -2.50 1.31
C THR A 37 4.59 -3.74 1.90
N ASP A 38 3.89 -4.46 2.78
CA ASP A 38 4.41 -5.65 3.44
C ASP A 38 4.53 -6.80 2.44
N ASP A 39 3.57 -6.93 1.52
CA ASP A 39 3.62 -7.88 0.40
C ASP A 39 4.69 -7.47 -0.63
N LEU A 40 4.78 -6.19 -0.96
CA LEU A 40 5.75 -5.68 -1.92
C LEU A 40 7.20 -5.94 -1.47
N ILE A 41 7.50 -5.69 -0.20
CA ILE A 41 8.82 -5.95 0.37
C ILE A 41 9.13 -7.46 0.32
N ARG A 42 8.18 -8.32 0.73
CA ARG A 42 8.38 -9.78 0.72
C ARG A 42 8.62 -10.32 -0.69
N SER A 43 7.81 -9.91 -1.66
CA SER A 43 7.94 -10.36 -3.05
C SER A 43 9.22 -9.87 -3.72
N THR A 44 9.68 -8.65 -3.40
CA THR A 44 10.90 -8.07 -3.96
C THR A 44 12.16 -8.69 -3.35
N THR A 45 12.15 -9.00 -2.05
CA THR A 45 13.33 -9.47 -1.32
C THR A 45 13.44 -11.00 -1.26
N GLY A 46 12.33 -11.72 -1.44
CA GLY A 46 12.27 -13.17 -1.20
C GLY A 46 12.45 -13.55 0.27
N ARG A 47 12.29 -12.61 1.21
CA ARG A 47 12.46 -12.80 2.66
C ARG A 47 11.20 -12.40 3.41
N SER A 48 11.01 -12.96 4.61
CA SER A 48 9.96 -12.48 5.52
C SER A 48 10.31 -11.10 6.07
N LEU A 49 9.30 -10.34 6.53
CA LEU A 49 9.55 -9.04 7.16
C LEU A 49 10.36 -9.18 8.45
N GLN A 50 10.11 -10.23 9.23
CA GLN A 50 10.86 -10.52 10.46
C GLN A 50 12.35 -10.66 10.17
N TYR A 51 12.72 -11.40 9.12
CA TYR A 51 14.12 -11.57 8.72
C TYR A 51 14.81 -10.26 8.31
N ILE A 52 14.06 -9.26 7.83
CA ILE A 52 14.62 -7.97 7.37
C ILE A 52 14.90 -7.03 8.54
N VAL A 53 14.14 -7.16 9.64
CA VAL A 53 14.23 -6.26 10.80
C VAL A 53 15.02 -6.83 11.98
N GLU A 54 15.32 -8.14 11.95
CA GLU A 54 16.25 -8.83 12.86
C GLU A 54 17.72 -8.58 12.46
#